data_AF-A0A942I6S0-F1
#
_entry.id   AF-A0A942I6S0-F1
#
_cell.length_a   1.000
_cell.length_b   1.000
_cell.length_c   1.000
_cell.angle_alpha   90.00
_cell.angle_beta   90.00
_cell.angle_gamma   90.00
#
_symmetry.space_group_name_H-M   'P 1'
#
loop_
_entity.id
_entity.type
_entity.pdbx_description
1 polymer ?
#
loop_
_entity_poly.entity_id
_entity_poly.type
_entity_poly.pdbx_seq_one_letter_code
_entity_poly.pdbx_strand_id
1 'polypeptide(L)'
;MSIKSTNSRSTARVQIGSATTLHQSLPANENLVWNQILFGRRVRELGVAGAASLLASLLKYLEKIDQELEGEVIDEASFDLIRSDLSPISVFLGFDGLSALLLNADMSTLASRARLAASVKQVILECRAYCAKFS
;
A
#
# COMPACT_ATOMS: atom_id res chain seq x y z
N MET A 1 33.61 54.79 -9.36
CA MET A 1 33.77 53.58 -8.53
C MET A 1 32.39 53.04 -8.19
N SER A 2 32.15 51.78 -8.51
CA SER A 2 30.89 51.05 -8.33
C SER A 2 30.53 50.80 -6.87
N ILE A 3 29.25 50.91 -6.52
CA ILE A 3 28.60 49.96 -5.60
C ILE A 3 27.24 49.56 -6.20
N LYS A 4 27.05 48.25 -6.26
CA LYS A 4 25.95 47.50 -6.87
C LYS A 4 25.14 46.86 -5.74
N SER A 5 23.85 46.62 -5.98
CA SER A 5 22.99 45.58 -5.37
C SER A 5 22.43 45.79 -3.95
N THR A 6 21.11 45.98 -3.79
CA THR A 6 19.99 44.99 -3.62
C THR A 6 19.78 44.49 -2.18
N ASN A 7 18.58 44.68 -1.64
CA ASN A 7 17.86 43.68 -0.83
C ASN A 7 16.37 44.07 -0.76
N SER A 8 15.49 43.44 -1.53
CA SER A 8 14.89 42.10 -1.33
C SER A 8 13.87 42.07 -0.19
N ARG A 9 12.65 42.51 -0.50
CA ARG A 9 11.43 42.15 0.25
C ARG A 9 10.78 40.98 -0.48
N SER A 10 11.26 39.77 -0.24
CA SER A 10 10.66 38.55 -0.79
C SER A 10 9.61 38.03 0.18
N THR A 11 8.35 38.17 -0.21
CA THR A 11 7.24 37.37 0.28
C THR A 11 7.57 35.90 0.06
N ALA A 12 7.72 35.13 1.13
CA ALA A 12 7.82 33.68 1.07
C ALA A 12 6.49 33.13 0.54
N ARG A 13 6.41 32.95 -0.78
CA ARG A 13 5.41 32.08 -1.41
C ARG A 13 5.77 30.65 -1.03
N VAL A 14 4.84 29.96 -0.39
CA VAL A 14 4.89 28.52 -0.19
C VAL A 14 5.04 27.88 -1.57
N GLN A 15 6.24 27.40 -1.85
CA GLN A 15 6.55 26.66 -3.06
C GLN A 15 6.10 25.22 -2.79
N ILE A 16 4.84 24.93 -3.13
CA ILE A 16 4.36 23.56 -3.28
C ILE A 16 5.23 22.97 -4.39
N GLY A 17 6.19 22.13 -3.98
CA GLY A 17 7.11 21.45 -4.88
C GLY A 17 6.33 20.75 -5.99
N SER A 18 6.66 21.12 -7.21
CA SER A 18 6.09 20.64 -8.45
C SER A 18 6.00 19.12 -8.49
N ALA A 19 4.82 18.63 -8.86
CA ALA A 19 4.63 17.31 -9.45
C ALA A 19 5.66 17.10 -10.56
N THR A 20 6.74 16.39 -10.23
CA THR A 20 7.78 15.98 -11.18
C THR A 20 7.92 14.48 -11.06
N THR A 21 7.14 13.80 -11.88
CA THR A 21 7.49 12.55 -12.57
C THR A 21 8.32 11.53 -11.77
N LEU A 22 7.71 10.88 -10.78
CA LEU A 22 8.18 9.60 -10.25
C LEU A 22 7.68 8.44 -11.13
N HIS A 23 8.05 8.46 -12.42
CA HIS A 23 8.17 7.21 -13.18
C HIS A 23 9.62 6.72 -13.03
N GLN A 24 10.02 6.43 -11.79
CA GLN A 24 11.11 5.50 -11.57
C GLN A 24 10.56 4.12 -11.86
N SER A 25 11.14 3.45 -12.84
CA SER A 25 11.04 2.02 -13.04
C SER A 25 11.55 1.33 -11.78
N LEU A 26 10.65 1.13 -10.81
CA LEU A 26 10.88 0.40 -9.58
C LEU A 26 11.30 -1.05 -9.93
N PRO A 27 12.49 -1.55 -9.50
CA PRO A 27 12.84 -2.96 -9.62
C PRO A 27 11.76 -3.85 -8.99
N ALA A 28 11.59 -5.05 -9.56
CA ALA A 28 10.50 -6.00 -9.28
C ALA A 28 10.34 -6.47 -7.81
N ASN A 29 11.15 -5.98 -6.88
CA ASN A 29 11.21 -6.40 -5.48
C ASN A 29 10.79 -5.32 -4.47
N GLU A 30 10.30 -4.16 -4.91
CA GLU A 30 9.84 -3.06 -4.03
C GLU A 30 8.37 -3.19 -3.58
N ASN A 31 7.66 -4.24 -4.02
CA ASN A 31 6.24 -4.45 -3.70
C ASN A 31 5.99 -4.98 -2.27
N LEU A 32 7.03 -5.16 -1.47
CA LEU A 32 6.99 -5.82 -0.16
C LEU A 32 7.53 -4.89 0.92
N VAL A 33 6.70 -3.94 1.33
CA VAL A 33 6.93 -3.19 2.56
C VAL A 33 5.90 -3.65 3.57
N TRP A 34 6.22 -4.74 4.28
CA TRP A 34 5.52 -5.07 5.52
C TRP A 34 6.31 -4.51 6.70
N ASN A 35 5.77 -3.46 7.30
CA ASN A 35 6.29 -2.83 8.50
C ASN A 35 6.02 -3.71 9.72
N GLN A 36 6.91 -4.68 9.95
CA GLN A 36 6.82 -5.62 11.06
C GLN A 36 6.92 -4.93 12.44
N ILE A 37 7.54 -3.75 12.52
CA ILE A 37 7.61 -2.97 13.76
C ILE A 37 6.22 -2.45 14.13
N LEU A 38 5.52 -1.87 13.16
CA LEU A 38 4.14 -1.40 13.33
C LEU A 38 3.21 -2.58 13.62
N PHE A 39 3.32 -3.66 12.85
CA PHE A 39 2.55 -4.88 13.10
C PHE A 39 2.78 -5.45 14.50
N GLY A 40 4.03 -5.54 14.95
CA GLY A 40 4.37 -5.97 16.30
C GLY A 40 3.80 -5.06 17.40
N ARG A 41 3.63 -3.76 17.12
CA ARG A 41 2.89 -2.85 18.01
C ARG A 41 1.40 -3.22 18.06
N ARG A 42 0.76 -3.49 16.91
CA ARG A 42 -0.65 -3.91 16.86
C ARG A 42 -0.90 -5.23 17.55
N VAL A 43 0.02 -6.19 17.43
CA VAL A 43 -0.04 -7.45 18.18
C VAL A 43 -0.04 -7.21 19.70
N ARG A 44 0.75 -6.25 20.18
CA ARG A 44 0.75 -5.88 21.62
C ARG A 44 -0.55 -5.19 22.06
N GLU A 45 -1.16 -4.38 21.20
CA GLU A 45 -2.40 -3.67 21.49
C GLU A 45 -3.64 -4.58 21.45
N LEU A 46 -3.72 -5.47 20.46
CA LEU A 46 -4.86 -6.36 20.22
C LEU A 46 -4.74 -7.71 20.95
N GLY A 47 -3.54 -8.07 21.37
CA GLY A 47 -3.19 -9.43 21.75
C GLY A 47 -2.99 -10.35 20.53
N VAL A 48 -2.29 -11.47 20.75
CA VAL A 48 -1.97 -12.45 19.68
C VAL A 48 -3.24 -13.01 19.05
N ALA A 49 -4.24 -13.38 19.85
CA ALA A 49 -5.50 -13.92 19.35
C ALA A 49 -6.29 -12.90 18.50
N GLY A 50 -6.31 -11.63 18.93
CA GLY A 50 -6.98 -10.55 18.19
C GLY A 50 -6.28 -10.26 16.86
N ALA A 51 -4.95 -10.17 16.87
CA ALA A 51 -4.16 -9.98 15.65
C ALA A 51 -4.29 -11.16 14.67
N ALA A 52 -4.27 -12.40 15.16
CA ALA A 52 -4.47 -13.59 14.34
C ALA A 52 -5.89 -13.63 13.73
N SER A 53 -6.93 -13.30 14.51
CA SER A 53 -8.31 -13.24 14.00
C SER A 53 -8.48 -12.16 12.92
N LEU A 54 -7.84 -11.01 13.09
CA LEU A 54 -7.86 -9.93 12.12
C LEU A 54 -7.13 -10.32 10.83
N LEU A 55 -5.94 -10.92 10.95
CA LEU A 55 -5.19 -11.45 9.80
C LEU A 55 -5.93 -12.57 9.08
N ALA A 56 -6.61 -13.47 9.79
CA ALA A 56 -7.40 -14.53 9.18
C ALA A 56 -8.60 -13.97 8.40
N SER A 57 -9.21 -12.90 8.90
CA SER A 57 -10.31 -12.20 8.20
C SER A 57 -9.80 -11.48 6.95
N LEU A 58 -8.66 -10.79 7.07
CA LEU A 58 -7.99 -10.17 5.92
C LEU A 58 -7.59 -11.21 4.87
N LEU A 59 -7.02 -12.34 5.30
CA LEU A 59 -6.61 -13.44 4.43
C LEU A 59 -7.77 -13.93 3.56
N LYS A 60 -8.93 -14.21 4.16
CA LYS A 60 -10.13 -14.63 3.41
C LYS A 60 -10.56 -13.60 2.38
N TYR A 61 -10.46 -12.31 2.73
CA TYR A 61 -10.83 -11.24 1.80
C TYR A 61 -9.83 -11.13 0.64
N LEU A 62 -8.53 -11.18 0.94
CA LEU A 62 -7.47 -11.14 -0.07
C LEU A 62 -7.50 -12.35 -1.00
N GLU A 63 -7.78 -13.56 -0.50
CA GLU A 63 -7.92 -14.77 -1.33
C GLU A 63 -9.05 -14.66 -2.35
N LYS A 64 -10.16 -14.00 -1.98
CA LYS A 64 -11.24 -13.70 -2.91
C LYS A 64 -10.79 -12.69 -3.99
N ILE A 65 -10.12 -11.62 -3.58
CA ILE A 65 -9.64 -10.58 -4.50
C ILE A 65 -8.57 -11.12 -5.46
N ASP A 66 -7.69 -12.01 -5.00
CA ASP A 66 -6.68 -12.66 -5.83
C ASP A 66 -7.32 -13.42 -7.01
N GLN A 67 -8.38 -14.20 -6.74
CA GLN A 67 -9.14 -14.92 -7.77
C GLN A 67 -9.81 -13.96 -8.77
N GLU A 68 -10.38 -12.86 -8.28
CA GLU A 68 -11.04 -11.87 -9.11
C GLU A 68 -10.04 -11.06 -9.97
N LEU A 69 -8.84 -10.78 -9.44
CA LEU A 69 -7.74 -10.14 -10.17
C LEU A 69 -7.16 -11.05 -11.26
N GLU A 70 -6.99 -12.35 -11.00
CA GLU A 70 -6.52 -13.33 -11.98
C GLU A 70 -7.51 -13.53 -13.13
N GLY A 71 -8.81 -13.49 -12.84
CA GLY A 71 -9.86 -13.63 -13.86
C GLY A 71 -10.13 -12.34 -14.66
N GLU A 72 -9.42 -11.25 -14.38
CA GLU A 72 -9.65 -9.90 -14.93
C GLU A 72 -11.09 -9.37 -14.71
N VAL A 73 -11.80 -9.89 -13.72
CA VAL A 73 -13.25 -9.66 -13.51
C VAL A 73 -13.54 -8.37 -12.76
N ILE A 74 -12.52 -7.77 -12.13
CA ILE A 74 -12.70 -6.54 -11.34
C ILE A 74 -12.83 -5.32 -12.25
N ASP A 75 -14.00 -4.70 -12.20
CA ASP A 75 -14.24 -3.37 -12.76
C ASP A 75 -13.80 -2.25 -11.80
N GLU A 76 -13.72 -1.01 -12.29
CA GLU A 76 -13.22 0.13 -11.50
C GLU A 76 -14.07 0.39 -10.25
N ALA A 77 -15.39 0.22 -10.34
CA ALA A 77 -16.31 0.45 -9.22
C ALA A 77 -16.11 -0.58 -8.10
N SER A 78 -15.92 -1.86 -8.45
CA SER A 78 -15.59 -2.91 -7.50
C SER A 78 -14.20 -2.69 -6.91
N PHE A 79 -13.25 -2.22 -7.73
CA PHE A 79 -11.92 -1.89 -7.25
C PHE A 79 -11.92 -0.72 -6.25
N ASP A 80 -12.74 0.30 -6.46
CA ASP A 80 -12.90 1.41 -5.51
C ASP A 80 -13.38 0.94 -4.14
N LEU A 81 -14.31 -0.02 -4.09
CA LEU A 81 -14.75 -0.64 -2.84
C LEU A 81 -13.61 -1.41 -2.18
N ILE A 82 -12.90 -2.23 -2.94
CA ILE A 82 -11.73 -2.99 -2.45
C ILE A 82 -10.67 -2.03 -1.90
N ARG A 83 -10.37 -0.93 -2.61
CA ARG A 83 -9.42 0.11 -2.20
C ARG A 83 -9.87 0.76 -0.88
N SER A 84 -11.15 1.14 -0.79
CA SER A 84 -11.74 1.77 0.40
C SER A 84 -11.66 0.87 1.63
N ASP A 85 -11.90 -0.43 1.46
CA ASP A 85 -11.87 -1.38 2.57
C ASP A 85 -10.45 -1.78 2.96
N LEU A 86 -9.62 -2.12 1.97
CA LEU A 86 -8.30 -2.72 2.21
C LEU A 86 -7.22 -1.70 2.53
N SER A 87 -7.25 -0.49 1.98
CA SER A 87 -6.21 0.50 2.25
C SER A 87 -6.06 0.80 3.75
N PRO A 88 -7.12 1.15 4.50
CA PRO A 88 -6.99 1.44 5.93
C PRO A 88 -6.55 0.22 6.75
N ILE A 89 -7.03 -0.99 6.42
CA ILE A 89 -6.62 -2.22 7.09
C ILE A 89 -5.13 -2.51 6.83
N SER A 90 -4.70 -2.33 5.59
CA SER A 90 -3.31 -2.53 5.16
C SER A 90 -2.37 -1.57 5.91
N VAL A 91 -2.73 -0.29 6.00
CA VAL A 91 -1.97 0.69 6.81
C VAL A 91 -1.94 0.30 8.28
N PHE A 92 -3.09 -0.08 8.85
CA PHE A 92 -3.18 -0.43 10.26
C PHE A 92 -2.27 -1.60 10.63
N LEU A 93 -2.22 -2.64 9.78
CA LEU A 93 -1.39 -3.85 9.96
C LEU A 93 0.05 -3.68 9.45
N GLY A 94 0.38 -2.54 8.84
CA GLY A 94 1.71 -2.22 8.33
C GLY A 94 2.04 -2.79 6.95
N PHE A 95 1.07 -3.27 6.17
CA PHE A 95 1.26 -3.62 4.76
C PHE A 95 1.33 -2.36 3.89
N ASP A 96 2.36 -1.54 4.10
CA ASP A 96 2.55 -0.23 3.46
C ASP A 96 2.64 -0.37 1.93
N GLY A 97 3.29 -1.44 1.44
CA GLY A 97 3.39 -1.71 0.00
C GLY A 97 2.04 -1.99 -0.67
N LEU A 98 1.19 -2.80 -0.03
CA LEU A 98 -0.15 -3.09 -0.53
C LEU A 98 -1.03 -1.82 -0.47
N SER A 99 -0.96 -1.07 0.62
CA SER A 99 -1.72 0.19 0.73
C SER A 99 -1.35 1.19 -0.36
N ALA A 100 -0.04 1.38 -0.60
CA ALA A 100 0.44 2.27 -1.65
C ALA A 100 -0.03 1.81 -3.04
N LEU A 101 0.00 0.50 -3.33
CA LEU A 101 -0.49 -0.04 -4.59
C LEU A 101 -2.00 0.14 -4.73
N LEU A 102 -2.80 -0.15 -3.70
CA LEU A 102 -4.25 0.05 -3.74
C LEU A 102 -4.61 1.51 -4.06
N LEU A 103 -3.89 2.47 -3.48
CA LEU A 103 -4.16 3.90 -3.66
C LEU A 103 -3.71 4.46 -5.03
N ASN A 104 -2.74 3.83 -5.67
CA ASN A 104 -2.14 4.33 -6.92
C ASN A 104 -2.37 3.42 -8.14
N ALA A 105 -2.97 2.25 -7.94
CA ALA A 105 -3.22 1.32 -9.03
C ALA A 105 -4.25 1.89 -10.01
N ASP A 106 -3.87 1.85 -11.29
CA ASP A 106 -4.71 2.18 -12.44
C ASP A 106 -5.14 0.86 -13.07
N MET A 107 -6.39 0.47 -12.82
CA MET A 107 -6.94 -0.79 -13.32
C MET A 107 -7.21 -0.77 -14.82
N SER A 108 -6.98 0.33 -15.55
CA SER A 108 -7.00 0.29 -17.02
C SER A 108 -5.73 -0.36 -17.59
N THR A 109 -4.67 -0.49 -16.79
CA THR A 109 -3.37 -1.01 -17.25
C THR A 109 -3.09 -2.42 -16.73
N LEU A 110 -2.81 -3.35 -17.66
CA LEU A 110 -2.47 -4.75 -17.32
C LEU A 110 -1.25 -4.82 -16.38
N ALA A 111 -0.25 -3.95 -16.58
CA ALA A 111 0.94 -3.90 -15.74
C ALA A 111 0.63 -3.51 -14.29
N SER A 112 -0.30 -2.58 -14.06
CA SER A 112 -0.70 -2.19 -12.70
C SER A 112 -1.52 -3.27 -12.03
N ARG A 113 -2.47 -3.89 -12.76
CA ARG A 113 -3.21 -5.08 -12.29
C ARG A 113 -2.28 -6.21 -11.88
N ALA A 114 -1.29 -6.54 -12.71
CA ALA A 114 -0.34 -7.61 -12.42
C ALA A 114 0.52 -7.31 -11.18
N ARG A 115 0.93 -6.04 -10.98
CA ARG A 115 1.65 -5.62 -9.76
C ARG A 115 0.79 -5.72 -8.52
N LEU A 116 -0.46 -5.28 -8.60
CA LEU A 116 -1.41 -5.40 -7.50
C LEU A 116 -1.65 -6.88 -7.14
N ALA A 117 -1.94 -7.73 -8.13
CA ALA A 117 -2.12 -9.16 -7.92
C ALA A 117 -0.91 -9.81 -7.26
N ALA A 118 0.31 -9.49 -7.72
CA ALA A 118 1.54 -9.98 -7.09
C ALA A 118 1.66 -9.53 -5.63
N SER A 119 1.31 -8.28 -5.31
CA SER A 119 1.33 -7.78 -3.93
C SER A 119 0.28 -8.45 -3.05
N VAL A 120 -0.94 -8.65 -3.56
CA VAL A 120 -2.01 -9.38 -2.88
C VAL A 120 -1.57 -10.81 -2.54
N LYS A 121 -1.02 -11.55 -3.51
CA LYS A 121 -0.47 -12.90 -3.29
C LYS A 121 0.61 -12.93 -2.22
N GLN A 122 1.49 -11.94 -2.23
CA GLN A 122 2.53 -11.87 -1.22
C GLN A 122 1.96 -11.63 0.18
N VAL A 123 1.01 -10.70 0.33
CA VAL A 123 0.34 -10.46 1.62
C VAL A 123 -0.42 -11.71 2.09
N ILE A 124 -1.04 -12.47 1.18
CA ILE A 124 -1.63 -13.78 1.49
C ILE A 124 -0.60 -14.74 2.09
N LEU A 125 0.59 -14.86 1.49
CA LEU A 125 1.66 -15.73 2.00
C LEU A 125 2.11 -15.31 3.40
N GLU A 126 2.30 -14.01 3.62
CA GLU A 126 2.69 -13.46 4.94
C GLU A 126 1.61 -13.71 6.00
N CYS A 127 0.33 -13.47 5.66
CA CYS A 127 -0.80 -13.73 6.55
C CYS A 127 -0.88 -15.22 6.92
N ARG A 128 -0.73 -16.13 5.95
CA ARG A 128 -0.70 -17.58 6.18
C ARG A 128 0.47 -18.00 7.06
N ALA A 129 1.67 -17.49 6.78
CA ALA A 129 2.86 -17.78 7.56
C ALA A 129 2.74 -17.30 9.01
N TYR A 130 2.13 -16.14 9.24
CA TYR A 130 1.83 -15.68 10.60
C TYR A 130 0.78 -16.57 11.27
N CYS A 131 -0.38 -16.79 10.63
CA CYS A 131 -1.45 -17.58 11.21
C CYS A 131 -0.98 -19.00 11.59
N ALA A 132 -0.16 -19.65 10.75
CA ALA A 132 0.40 -20.98 11.03
C ALA A 132 1.38 -21.02 12.22
N LYS A 133 2.00 -19.89 12.59
CA LYS A 133 2.90 -19.82 13.77
C LYS A 133 2.15 -19.69 15.09
N PHE A 134 0.89 -19.25 15.05
CA PHE A 134 0.10 -18.91 16.22
C PHE A 134 -1.24 -19.68 16.29
N SER A 135 -1.44 -20.66 15.40
CA SER A 135 -2.54 -21.63 15.39
C SER A 135 -2.24 -22.84 16.27
#